data_AF-A0A853G4R1-F1
#
_entry.id   AF-A0A853G4R1-F1
#
_cell.length_a   1.000
_cell.length_b   1.000
_cell.length_c   1.000
_cell.angle_alpha   90.00
_cell.angle_beta   90.00
_cell.angle_gamma   90.00
#
_symmetry.space_group_name_H-M   'P 1'
#
loop_
_entity.id
_entity.type
_entity.pdbx_description
1 polymer ?
#
loop_
_entity_poly.entity_id
_entity_poly.type
_entity_poly.pdbx_seq_one_letter_code
_entity_poly.pdbx_strand_id
1 'polypeptide(L)'
;MQVPAASQNNYRFQVYVREKLDSLRGQFDLKYWPSLSDFVSELASDANNAVTQATNPITAAATSAVRSSQADFFKALFASIEDHGASNHGHLPSGFKLSDRTYASLANCALDLGPDELIDDAYVKRFRQRERSKDI
;
A
#
# COMPACT_ATOMS: atom_id res chain seq x y z
N MET A 1 -24.87 19.98 -1.51
CA MET A 1 -24.67 18.51 -1.34
C MET A 1 -24.21 17.89 -2.66
N GLN A 2 -22.95 17.47 -2.77
CA GLN A 2 -22.29 17.04 -4.04
C GLN A 2 -22.47 15.55 -4.39
N VAL A 3 -23.03 14.74 -3.48
CA VAL A 3 -23.14 13.27 -3.60
C VAL A 3 -23.81 12.78 -4.91
N PRO A 4 -24.93 13.35 -5.40
CA PRO A 4 -25.55 12.90 -6.65
C PRO A 4 -24.74 13.31 -7.87
N ALA A 5 -24.06 14.46 -7.82
CA ALA A 5 -23.18 14.90 -8.89
C ALA A 5 -21.94 13.98 -8.98
N ALA A 6 -21.38 13.58 -7.84
CA ALA A 6 -20.28 12.62 -7.78
C ALA A 6 -20.70 11.18 -8.15
N SER A 7 -21.99 10.85 -8.04
CA SER A 7 -22.51 9.48 -8.23
C SER A 7 -23.29 9.30 -9.54
N GLN A 8 -23.20 10.24 -10.49
CA GLN A 8 -24.00 10.22 -11.72
C GLN A 8 -23.82 8.93 -12.53
N ASN A 9 -22.60 8.41 -12.58
CA ASN A 9 -22.26 7.20 -13.34
C ASN A 9 -22.39 5.89 -12.53
N ASN A 10 -22.85 5.95 -11.29
CA ASN A 10 -23.03 4.76 -10.46
C ASN A 10 -24.47 4.22 -10.56
N TYR A 11 -24.66 3.16 -11.35
CA TYR A 11 -25.96 2.55 -11.58
C TYR A 11 -26.69 2.14 -10.28
N ARG A 12 -25.97 1.57 -9.30
CA ARG A 12 -26.57 1.17 -8.03
C ARG A 12 -27.07 2.37 -7.23
N PHE A 13 -26.34 3.48 -7.29
CA PHE A 13 -26.78 4.73 -6.68
C PHE A 13 -28.06 5.24 -7.36
N GLN A 14 -28.10 5.26 -8.69
CA GLN A 14 -29.25 5.73 -9.46
C GLN A 14 -30.54 4.95 -9.16
N VAL A 15 -30.43 3.61 -9.08
CA VAL A 15 -31.60 2.74 -8.94
C VAL A 15 -32.08 2.59 -7.49
N TYR A 16 -31.16 2.50 -6.51
CA TYR A 16 -31.55 2.10 -5.15
C TYR A 16 -31.44 3.20 -4.11
N VAL A 17 -30.60 4.22 -4.36
CA VAL A 17 -30.21 5.19 -3.34
C VAL A 17 -30.78 6.57 -3.63
N ARG A 18 -30.81 6.98 -4.91
CA ARG A 18 -31.16 8.35 -5.32
C ARG A 18 -32.51 8.81 -4.78
N GLU A 19 -33.58 8.04 -5.01
CA GLU A 19 -34.93 8.44 -4.62
C GLU A 19 -35.08 8.60 -3.10
N LYS A 20 -34.51 7.68 -2.32
CA LYS A 20 -34.51 7.75 -0.85
C LYS A 20 -33.71 8.96 -0.35
N LEU A 21 -32.57 9.23 -0.97
CA LEU A 21 -31.70 10.36 -0.61
C LEU A 21 -32.37 11.71 -0.95
N ASP A 22 -33.06 11.79 -2.08
CA ASP A 22 -33.80 12.98 -2.49
C ASP A 22 -35.00 13.26 -1.57
N SER A 23 -35.72 12.22 -1.13
CA SER A 23 -36.76 12.36 -0.10
C SER A 23 -36.21 12.89 1.23
N LEU A 24 -35.05 12.39 1.67
CA LEU A 24 -34.45 12.81 2.94
C LEU A 24 -33.98 14.27 2.92
N ARG A 25 -33.52 14.77 1.76
CA ARG A 25 -33.15 16.19 1.60
C ARG A 25 -34.31 17.15 1.78
N GLY A 26 -35.50 16.75 1.34
CA GLY A 26 -36.71 17.55 1.54
C GLY A 26 -37.15 17.57 3.01
N GLN A 27 -36.82 16.53 3.78
CA GLN A 27 -37.24 16.38 5.18
C GLN A 27 -36.25 16.98 6.17
N PHE A 28 -34.95 16.89 5.89
CA PHE A 28 -33.88 17.39 6.76
C PHE A 28 -33.09 18.48 6.06
N ASP A 29 -33.35 19.72 6.46
CA ASP A 29 -32.60 20.89 6.00
C ASP A 29 -31.13 20.86 6.50
N LEU A 30 -30.28 21.71 5.92
CA LEU A 30 -28.83 21.80 6.18
C LEU A 30 -28.48 22.13 7.64
N LYS A 31 -29.46 22.52 8.48
CA LYS A 31 -29.29 22.81 9.91
C LYS A 31 -28.83 21.61 10.76
N TYR A 32 -28.98 20.39 10.27
CA TYR A 32 -28.54 19.16 10.96
C TYR A 32 -27.21 18.62 10.44
N TRP A 33 -26.62 19.29 9.45
CA TRP A 33 -25.37 18.88 8.85
C TRP A 33 -24.23 19.80 9.32
N PRO A 34 -23.04 19.26 9.58
CA PRO A 34 -21.86 20.08 9.84
C PRO A 34 -21.61 21.00 8.64
N SER A 35 -21.08 22.19 8.90
CA SER A 35 -20.66 23.05 7.81
C SER A 35 -19.52 22.40 7.03
N LEU A 36 -19.28 22.85 5.79
CA LEU A 36 -18.14 22.35 5.02
C LEU A 36 -16.81 22.58 5.76
N SER A 37 -16.70 23.68 6.51
CA SER A 37 -15.52 24.00 7.32
C SER A 37 -15.33 23.02 8.48
N ASP A 38 -16.42 22.62 9.14
CA ASP A 38 -16.38 21.64 10.23
C ASP A 38 -15.96 20.27 9.68
N PHE A 39 -16.49 19.89 8.52
CA PHE A 39 -16.11 18.65 7.85
C PHE A 39 -14.63 18.62 7.44
N VAL A 40 -14.11 19.71 6.87
CA VAL A 40 -12.70 19.81 6.48
C VAL A 40 -11.78 19.81 7.70
N SER A 41 -12.17 20.48 8.78
CA SER A 41 -11.41 20.48 10.04
C SER A 41 -11.34 19.08 10.66
N GLU A 42 -12.45 18.36 10.68
CA GLU A 42 -12.47 16.99 11.20
C GLU A 42 -11.67 16.04 10.32
N LEU A 43 -11.77 16.16 8.99
CA LEU A 43 -10.96 15.37 8.06
C LEU A 43 -9.46 15.64 8.25
N ALA A 44 -9.07 16.88 8.51
CA ALA A 44 -7.69 17.24 8.80
C ALA A 44 -7.22 16.67 10.16
N SER A 45 -8.09 16.70 11.18
CA SER A 45 -7.84 16.07 12.48
C SER A 45 -7.66 14.57 12.34
N ASP A 46 -8.56 13.89 11.63
CA ASP A 46 -8.48 12.45 11.34
C ASP A 46 -7.21 12.11 10.56
N ALA A 47 -6.85 12.89 9.53
CA ALA A 47 -5.62 12.69 8.78
C ALA A 47 -4.36 12.89 9.64
N ASN A 48 -4.38 13.86 10.56
CA ASN A 48 -3.28 14.11 11.49
C ASN A 48 -3.16 13.00 12.56
N ASN A 49 -4.28 12.41 12.96
CA ASN A 49 -4.35 11.31 13.93
C ASN A 49 -4.34 9.93 13.27
N ALA A 50 -4.29 9.86 11.93
CA ALA A 50 -4.29 8.62 11.19
C ALA A 50 -3.00 7.87 11.48
N VAL A 51 -3.10 6.88 12.36
CA VAL A 51 -2.04 5.90 12.56
C VAL A 51 -2.03 5.00 11.33
N THR A 52 -0.89 4.94 10.63
CA THR A 52 -0.67 4.03 9.51
C THR A 52 -0.71 2.58 10.02
N GLN A 53 -1.91 2.01 10.08
CA GLN A 53 -2.06 0.58 10.31
C GLN A 53 -1.75 -0.14 9.01
N ALA A 54 -0.66 -0.88 9.05
CA ALA A 54 -0.24 -1.76 7.99
C ALA A 54 -1.33 -2.80 7.68
N THR A 55 -2.00 -2.63 6.55
CA THR A 55 -3.06 -3.53 6.07
C THR A 55 -2.51 -4.90 5.63
N ASN A 56 -1.19 -5.02 5.49
CA ASN A 56 -0.49 -6.25 5.18
C ASN A 56 0.74 -6.37 6.09
N PRO A 57 1.09 -7.58 6.60
CA PRO A 57 2.33 -7.82 7.36
C PRO A 57 3.60 -7.23 6.70
N ILE A 58 3.63 -7.10 5.37
CA ILE A 58 4.73 -6.45 4.63
C ILE A 58 4.84 -4.96 4.98
N THR A 59 3.73 -4.24 5.05
CA THR A 59 3.71 -2.81 5.42
C THR A 59 4.08 -2.61 6.88
N ALA A 60 3.77 -3.57 7.77
CA ALA A 60 4.09 -3.50 9.20
C ALA A 60 5.59 -3.66 9.42
N ALA A 61 6.22 -4.59 8.70
CA ALA A 61 7.66 -4.78 8.72
C ALA A 61 8.42 -3.56 8.17
N ALA A 62 7.85 -2.88 7.18
CA ALA A 62 8.46 -1.68 6.58
C ALA A 62 8.38 -0.44 7.48
N THR A 63 7.33 -0.28 8.29
CA THR A 63 7.14 0.89 9.16
C THR A 63 7.66 0.72 10.60
N SER A 64 7.92 -0.51 11.05
CA SER A 64 8.27 -0.77 12.47
C SER A 64 9.77 -0.75 12.80
N ALA A 65 10.66 -0.66 11.82
CA ALA A 65 12.09 -0.86 12.07
C ALA A 65 12.92 0.42 11.91
N VAL A 66 13.32 1.01 13.04
CA VAL A 66 14.34 2.08 13.15
C VAL A 66 15.74 1.57 12.72
N ARG A 67 15.88 0.27 12.48
CA ARG A 67 16.95 -0.37 11.71
C ARG A 67 16.40 -1.64 11.06
N SER A 68 15.75 -1.54 9.89
CA SER A 68 15.49 -2.73 9.09
C SER A 68 16.84 -3.29 8.65
N SER A 69 17.16 -4.52 9.04
CA SER A 69 18.40 -5.14 8.58
C SER A 69 18.29 -5.36 7.07
N GLN A 70 19.39 -5.25 6.32
CA GLN A 70 19.42 -5.56 4.88
C GLN A 70 18.80 -6.93 4.59
N ALA A 71 18.97 -7.89 5.52
CA ALA A 71 18.38 -9.21 5.46
C ALA A 71 16.84 -9.20 5.51
N ASP A 72 16.23 -8.40 6.38
CA ASP A 72 14.77 -8.31 6.49
C ASP A 72 14.17 -7.60 5.29
N PHE A 73 14.87 -6.61 4.73
CA PHE A 73 14.49 -5.99 3.46
C PHE A 73 14.44 -7.02 2.33
N PHE A 74 15.48 -7.84 2.15
CA PHE A 74 15.49 -8.86 1.09
C PHE A 74 14.44 -9.94 1.28
N LYS A 75 14.16 -10.37 2.52
CA LYS A 75 13.05 -11.31 2.78
C LYS A 75 11.70 -10.72 2.37
N ALA A 76 11.42 -9.49 2.79
CA ALA A 76 10.18 -8.80 2.44
C ALA A 76 10.06 -8.57 0.92
N LEU A 77 11.17 -8.20 0.27
CA LEU A 77 11.21 -8.00 -1.18
C LEU A 77 10.94 -9.29 -1.95
N PHE A 78 11.55 -10.41 -1.54
CA PHE A 78 11.34 -11.70 -2.22
C PHE A 78 9.91 -12.20 -2.02
N ALA A 79 9.38 -12.13 -0.80
CA ALA A 79 7.99 -12.49 -0.51
C ALA A 79 7.01 -11.63 -1.33
N SER A 80 7.27 -10.33 -1.44
CA SER A 80 6.44 -9.42 -2.25
C SER A 80 6.45 -9.78 -3.73
N ILE A 81 7.60 -10.13 -4.31
CA ILE A 81 7.68 -10.54 -5.72
C ILE A 81 6.92 -11.85 -5.97
N GLU A 82 6.97 -12.78 -5.02
CA GLU A 82 6.23 -14.04 -5.11
C GLU A 82 4.72 -13.84 -4.97
N ASP A 83 4.28 -13.01 -4.01
CA ASP A 83 2.88 -12.64 -3.79
C ASP A 83 2.26 -11.93 -5.00
N HIS A 84 3.05 -11.10 -5.70
CA HIS A 84 2.59 -10.40 -6.91
C HIS A 84 2.83 -11.18 -8.22
N GLY A 85 3.24 -12.45 -8.13
CA GLY A 85 3.41 -13.34 -9.29
C GLY A 85 2.08 -13.68 -9.97
N ALA A 86 2.12 -14.02 -11.26
CA ALA A 86 0.95 -14.48 -12.02
C ALA A 86 0.22 -15.68 -11.37
N SER A 87 0.94 -16.53 -10.63
CA SER A 87 0.36 -17.65 -9.86
C SER A 87 -0.53 -17.21 -8.71
N ASN A 88 -0.35 -15.98 -8.22
CA ASN A 88 -1.08 -15.39 -7.09
C ASN A 88 -2.02 -14.25 -7.54
N HIS A 89 -2.44 -14.25 -8.81
CA HIS A 89 -3.29 -13.21 -9.41
C HIS A 89 -2.67 -11.80 -9.43
N GLY A 90 -1.34 -11.70 -9.27
CA GLY A 90 -0.62 -10.44 -9.38
C GLY A 90 -0.30 -10.03 -10.82
N HIS A 91 0.28 -8.85 -10.98
CA HIS A 91 0.57 -8.25 -12.30
C HIS A 91 1.94 -8.67 -12.88
N LEU A 92 2.75 -9.45 -12.17
CA LEU A 92 4.05 -9.89 -12.67
C LEU A 92 3.90 -11.07 -13.64
N PRO A 93 4.58 -11.05 -14.79
CA PRO A 93 4.57 -12.17 -15.73
C PRO A 93 4.99 -13.50 -15.09
N SER A 94 4.49 -14.61 -15.63
CA SER A 94 4.90 -15.94 -15.16
C SER A 94 6.42 -16.13 -15.35
N GLY A 95 7.08 -16.63 -14.31
CA GLY A 95 8.53 -16.82 -14.32
C GLY A 95 9.36 -15.52 -14.20
N PHE A 96 8.74 -14.39 -13.84
CA PHE A 96 9.45 -13.14 -13.56
C PHE A 96 10.58 -13.36 -12.55
N LYS A 97 11.81 -13.06 -12.96
CA LYS A 97 13.02 -13.19 -12.14
C LYS A 97 13.94 -12.01 -12.40
N LEU A 98 14.33 -11.32 -11.34
CA LEU A 98 15.39 -10.32 -11.38
C LEU A 98 16.76 -10.98 -11.18
N SER A 99 17.78 -10.35 -11.76
CA SER A 99 19.17 -10.71 -11.53
C SER A 99 19.62 -10.25 -10.14
N ASP A 100 20.64 -10.90 -9.57
CA ASP A 100 21.20 -10.52 -8.27
C ASP A 100 21.76 -9.08 -8.29
N ARG A 101 22.31 -8.65 -9.44
CA ARG A 101 22.73 -7.27 -9.67
C ARG A 101 21.57 -6.27 -9.63
N THR A 102 20.43 -6.63 -10.23
CA THR A 102 19.23 -5.76 -10.20
C THR A 102 18.70 -5.62 -8.78
N TYR A 103 18.69 -6.71 -8.01
CA TYR A 103 18.31 -6.67 -6.59
C TYR A 103 19.25 -5.79 -5.76
N ALA A 104 20.55 -5.89 -5.99
CA ALA A 104 21.54 -5.06 -5.32
C ALA A 104 21.33 -3.57 -5.63
N SER A 105 21.16 -3.21 -6.91
CA SER A 105 20.88 -1.82 -7.31
C SER A 105 19.59 -1.30 -6.70
N LEU A 106 18.51 -2.10 -6.72
CA LEU A 106 17.23 -1.71 -6.14
C LEU A 106 17.33 -1.51 -4.63
N ALA A 107 18.01 -2.39 -3.91
CA ALA A 107 18.23 -2.28 -2.48
C ALA A 107 19.07 -1.05 -2.12
N ASN A 108 20.16 -0.79 -2.86
CA ASN A 108 21.00 0.39 -2.64
C ASN A 108 20.20 1.70 -2.81
N CYS A 109 19.33 1.77 -3.83
CA CYS A 109 18.46 2.93 -4.02
C CYS A 109 17.35 3.03 -2.95
N ALA A 110 16.72 1.91 -2.59
CA ALA A 110 15.59 1.90 -1.66
C ALA A 110 16.00 2.15 -0.20
N LEU A 111 17.21 1.74 0.17
CA LEU A 111 17.76 1.91 1.52
C LEU A 111 18.67 3.14 1.64
N ASP A 112 18.85 3.91 0.55
CA ASP A 112 19.71 5.10 0.48
C ASP A 112 21.13 4.86 1.05
N LEU A 113 21.74 3.73 0.64
CA LEU A 113 23.03 3.30 1.18
C LEU A 113 24.18 4.16 0.63
N GLY A 114 25.08 4.56 1.53
CA GLY A 114 26.29 5.28 1.16
C GLY A 114 27.27 4.42 0.34
N PRO A 115 28.26 5.04 -0.34
CA PRO A 115 29.22 4.35 -1.21
C PRO A 115 29.98 3.19 -0.53
N ASP A 116 30.22 3.31 0.78
CA ASP A 116 30.95 2.32 1.57
C ASP A 116 30.07 1.16 2.09
N GLU A 117 28.74 1.30 1.94
CA GLU A 117 27.74 0.35 2.45
C GLU A 117 26.97 -0.35 1.33
N LEU A 118 27.36 -0.11 0.07
CA LEU A 118 26.68 -0.66 -1.10
C LEU A 118 26.66 -2.19 -1.07
N ILE A 119 25.46 -2.72 -1.28
CA ILE A 119 25.23 -4.14 -1.50
C ILE A 119 25.68 -4.47 -2.93
N ASP A 120 26.44 -5.55 -3.06
CA ASP A 120 26.85 -6.12 -4.34
C ASP A 120 25.99 -7.36 -4.72
N ASP A 121 26.17 -7.83 -5.94
CA ASP A 121 25.49 -9.02 -6.44
C ASP A 121 25.94 -10.30 -5.69
N ALA A 122 27.19 -10.34 -5.21
CA ALA A 122 27.72 -11.46 -4.44
C ALA A 122 27.00 -11.65 -3.11
N TYR A 123 26.69 -10.56 -2.39
CA TYR A 123 25.90 -10.58 -1.16
C TYR A 123 24.51 -11.17 -1.43
N VAL A 124 23.80 -10.66 -2.44
CA VAL A 124 22.44 -11.10 -2.79
C VAL A 124 22.43 -12.58 -3.16
N LYS A 125 23.42 -13.03 -3.95
CA LYS A 125 23.55 -14.43 -4.36
C LYS A 125 23.71 -15.36 -3.15
N ARG A 126 24.62 -15.02 -2.22
CA ARG A 126 24.82 -15.79 -0.98
C ARG A 126 23.56 -15.82 -0.14
N PHE A 127 22.85 -14.69 -0.07
CA PHE A 127 21.60 -14.58 0.68
C PHE A 127 20.51 -15.50 0.11
N ARG A 128 20.28 -15.47 -1.22
CA ARG A 128 19.31 -16.33 -1.90
C ARG A 128 19.63 -17.81 -1.75
N GLN A 129 20.91 -18.18 -1.81
CA GLN A 129 21.33 -19.55 -1.60
C GLN A 129 20.99 -20.02 -0.18
N ARG A 130 21.26 -19.17 0.82
CA ARG A 130 20.95 -19.48 2.22
C ARG A 130 19.46 -19.63 2.48
N GLU A 131 18.61 -18.78 1.89
CA GLU A 131 17.14 -18.91 2.07
C GLU A 131 16.61 -20.19 1.42
N ARG A 132 17.06 -20.55 0.21
CA ARG A 132 16.69 -21.83 -0.42
C ARG A 132 17.07 -23.05 0.40
N SER A 133 18.18 -22.99 1.13
CA SER A 133 18.63 -24.08 2.00
C SER A 133 17.81 -24.22 3.29
N LYS A 134 16.94 -23.26 3.62
CA LYS A 134 16.05 -23.33 4.79
C LYS A 134 14.67 -23.90 4.47
N ASP A 135 14.26 -23.85 3.21
CA ASP A 135 12.97 -24.36 2.72
C ASP A 135 13.03 -25.85 2.31
N ILE A 136 14.17 -26.52 2.52
CA ILE A 136 14.41 -27.96 2.27
C ILE A 136 14.64 -28.65 3.62
#